data_AF-A0A8S0GWM6-F1
#
_entry.id   AF-A0A8S0GWM6-F1
#
_cell.length_a   1.000
_cell.length_b   1.000
_cell.length_c   1.000
_cell.angle_alpha   90.00
_cell.angle_beta   90.00
_cell.angle_gamma   90.00
#
_symmetry.space_group_name_H-M   'P 1'
#
loop_
_entity.id
_entity.type
_entity.pdbx_description
1 polymer ?
#
loop_
_entity_poly.entity_id
_entity_poly.type
_entity_poly.pdbx_seq_one_letter_code
_entity_poly.pdbx_strand_id
1 'polypeptide(L)'
;MTRHFSYVWLLPLLERPYESVAADLPGALAGLRIEPPPGEPLCLRQLLLSALGSGSEHWEHCAVAWLEAGFPLDRELCESLLHQVSQKMFSQPIRHRLTTLGKRWLRQDDQVRTHDSNPRH
;
A
#
# COMPACT_ATOMS: atom_id res chain seq x y z
N MET A 1 -20.04 -11.74 0.69
CA MET A 1 -19.72 -11.60 -0.76
C MET A 1 -19.05 -10.25 -0.97
N THR A 2 -17.74 -10.17 -0.76
CA THR A 2 -16.96 -8.99 -1.13
C THR A 2 -16.89 -8.97 -2.65
N ARG A 3 -17.53 -7.99 -3.29
CA ARG A 3 -17.28 -7.72 -4.70
C ARG A 3 -15.77 -7.47 -4.82
N HIS A 4 -15.05 -8.40 -5.46
CA HIS A 4 -13.70 -8.15 -5.94
C HIS A 4 -13.82 -7.09 -7.03
N PHE A 5 -14.00 -5.83 -6.64
CA PHE A 5 -13.78 -4.74 -7.56
C PHE A 5 -12.32 -4.85 -7.98
N SER A 6 -12.13 -5.12 -9.25
CA SER A 6 -10.81 -5.19 -9.82
C SER A 6 -10.32 -3.75 -9.91
N TYR A 7 -9.53 -3.28 -8.93
CA TYR A 7 -8.90 -1.94 -8.94
C TYR A 7 -7.82 -1.83 -10.04
N VAL A 8 -7.81 -2.75 -11.01
CA VAL A 8 -6.91 -2.80 -12.16
C VAL A 8 -6.98 -1.51 -12.99
N TRP A 9 -8.17 -0.90 -13.12
CA TRP A 9 -8.35 0.38 -13.83
C TRP A 9 -7.70 1.58 -13.11
N LEU A 10 -7.31 1.42 -11.84
CA LEU A 10 -6.61 2.43 -11.05
C LEU A 10 -5.09 2.19 -10.96
N LEU A 11 -4.57 1.09 -11.50
CA LEU A 11 -3.13 0.80 -11.50
C LEU A 11 -2.27 1.93 -12.08
N PRO A 12 -2.65 2.61 -13.18
CA PRO A 12 -1.89 3.74 -13.71
C PRO A 12 -1.71 4.89 -12.71
N LEU A 13 -2.55 4.98 -11.68
CA LEU A 13 -2.37 5.97 -10.61
C LEU A 13 -1.07 5.74 -9.83
N LEU A 14 -0.65 4.48 -9.66
CA LEU A 14 0.57 4.10 -8.94
C LEU A 14 1.86 4.56 -9.63
N GLU A 15 1.79 4.89 -10.92
CA GLU A 15 2.94 5.45 -11.65
C GLU A 15 3.25 6.89 -11.24
N ARG A 16 2.31 7.56 -10.56
CA ARG A 16 2.53 8.89 -9.99
C ARG A 16 3.09 8.80 -8.57
N PRO A 17 3.86 9.82 -8.12
CA PRO A 17 4.33 9.88 -6.74
C PRO A 17 3.15 9.89 -5.76
N TYR A 18 3.25 9.07 -4.70
CA TYR A 18 2.20 8.97 -3.68
C TYR A 18 1.83 10.33 -3.09
N GLU A 19 2.81 11.16 -2.74
CA GLU A 19 2.58 12.49 -2.16
C GLU A 19 1.72 13.39 -3.07
N SER A 20 1.95 13.35 -4.38
CA SER A 20 1.16 14.13 -5.34
C SER A 20 -0.28 13.62 -5.42
N VAL A 21 -0.46 12.30 -5.41
CA VAL A 21 -1.78 11.67 -5.45
C VAL A 21 -2.54 11.89 -4.14
N ALA A 22 -1.86 11.85 -3.01
CA ALA A 22 -2.45 12.13 -1.70
C ALA A 22 -2.86 13.59 -1.56
N ALA A 23 -2.11 14.52 -2.16
CA ALA A 23 -2.43 15.94 -2.15
C ALA A 23 -3.63 16.30 -3.03
N ASP A 24 -3.74 15.70 -4.23
CA ASP A 24 -4.83 15.96 -5.18
C ASP A 24 -5.25 14.69 -5.92
N LEU A 25 -6.02 13.84 -5.22
CA LEU A 25 -6.56 12.62 -5.81
C LEU A 25 -7.50 12.91 -6.99
N PRO A 26 -8.46 13.86 -6.91
CA PRO A 26 -9.32 14.19 -8.05
C PRO A 26 -8.55 14.65 -9.28
N GLY A 27 -7.54 15.52 -9.13
CA GLY A 27 -6.71 15.97 -10.25
C GLY A 27 -5.82 14.88 -10.81
N ALA A 28 -5.31 13.97 -9.98
CA ALA A 28 -4.55 12.80 -10.45
C ALA A 28 -5.41 11.88 -11.31
N LEU A 29 -6.67 11.63 -10.92
CA LEU A 29 -7.63 10.84 -11.70
C LEU A 29 -8.03 11.54 -13.00
N ALA A 30 -8.34 12.84 -12.94
CA ALA A 30 -8.67 13.65 -14.10
C ALA A 30 -7.53 13.66 -15.13
N GLY A 31 -6.28 13.76 -14.65
CA GLY A 31 -5.08 13.69 -15.49
C GLY A 31 -4.87 12.33 -16.17
N LEU A 32 -5.50 11.27 -15.65
CA LEU A 32 -5.52 9.93 -16.25
C LEU A 32 -6.81 9.66 -17.04
N ARG A 33 -7.74 10.62 -17.09
CA ARG A 33 -9.09 10.47 -17.66
C ARG A 33 -9.85 9.29 -17.05
N ILE A 34 -9.63 9.05 -15.77
CA ILE A 34 -10.31 8.01 -15.00
C ILE A 34 -11.52 8.63 -14.33
N GLU A 35 -12.71 8.14 -14.68
CA GLU A 35 -13.96 8.52 -14.00
C GLU A 35 -14.31 7.44 -12.97
N PRO A 36 -14.15 7.70 -11.66
CA PRO A 36 -14.54 6.74 -10.65
C PRO A 36 -16.07 6.54 -10.66
N PRO A 37 -16.55 5.32 -10.41
CA PRO A 37 -17.99 5.07 -10.35
C PRO A 37 -18.65 5.95 -9.29
N PRO A 38 -19.81 6.55 -9.59
CA PRO A 38 -20.47 7.46 -8.66
C PRO A 38 -20.89 6.72 -7.38
N GLY A 39 -20.59 7.32 -6.23
CA GLY A 39 -21.05 6.85 -4.92
C GLY A 39 -20.15 5.83 -4.22
N GLU A 40 -19.00 5.45 -4.79
CA GLU A 40 -18.04 4.55 -4.13
C GLU A 40 -16.77 5.29 -3.72
N PRO A 41 -16.40 5.32 -2.43
CA PRO A 41 -15.17 5.96 -1.98
C PRO A 41 -13.96 5.19 -2.50
N LEU A 42 -13.04 5.90 -3.16
CA LEU A 42 -11.80 5.30 -3.63
C LEU A 42 -10.91 4.89 -2.47
N CYS A 43 -10.58 3.60 -2.41
CA CYS A 43 -9.70 3.05 -1.40
C CYS A 43 -8.31 2.79 -1.99
N LEU A 44 -7.37 3.72 -1.77
CA LEU A 44 -5.97 3.57 -2.24
C LEU A 44 -5.29 2.30 -1.70
N ARG A 45 -5.73 1.82 -0.53
CA ARG A 45 -5.28 0.54 0.02
C ARG A 45 -5.69 -0.64 -0.86
N GLN A 46 -6.92 -0.67 -1.34
CA GLN A 46 -7.40 -1.74 -2.22
C GLN A 46 -6.68 -1.71 -3.57
N LEU A 47 -6.36 -0.52 -4.08
CA LEU A 47 -5.48 -0.35 -5.24
C LEU A 47 -4.10 -0.97 -4.98
N LEU A 48 -3.47 -0.66 -3.85
CA LEU A 48 -2.15 -1.18 -3.49
C LEU A 48 -2.15 -2.70 -3.35
N LEU A 49 -3.16 -3.27 -2.68
CA LEU A 49 -3.35 -4.71 -2.59
C LEU A 49 -3.58 -5.37 -3.96
N SER A 50 -4.32 -4.71 -4.85
CA SER A 50 -4.54 -5.21 -6.21
C SER A 50 -3.26 -5.21 -7.05
N ALA A 51 -2.41 -4.18 -6.90
CA ALA A 51 -1.10 -4.15 -7.55
C ALA A 51 -0.18 -5.27 -7.03
N LEU A 52 -0.10 -5.45 -5.72
CA LEU A 52 0.70 -6.52 -5.12
C LEU A 52 0.17 -7.92 -5.44
N GLY A 53 -1.15 -8.06 -5.60
CA GLY A 53 -1.80 -9.31 -6.00
C GLY A 53 -1.86 -9.54 -7.51
N SER A 54 -1.38 -8.60 -8.34
CA SER A 54 -1.50 -8.68 -9.80
C SER A 54 -0.59 -9.72 -10.43
N GLY A 55 0.49 -10.13 -9.75
CA GLY A 55 1.55 -10.97 -10.28
C GLY A 55 2.41 -10.28 -11.35
N SER A 56 2.29 -8.96 -11.49
CA SER A 56 3.10 -8.14 -12.39
C SER A 56 4.18 -7.42 -11.59
N GLU A 57 5.43 -7.74 -11.89
CA GLU A 57 6.59 -7.10 -11.24
C GLU A 57 6.55 -5.57 -11.37
N HIS A 58 6.08 -5.02 -12.49
CA HIS A 58 5.91 -3.57 -12.68
C HIS A 58 4.99 -2.95 -11.62
N TRP A 59 3.78 -3.49 -11.47
CA TRP A 59 2.80 -2.95 -10.51
C TRP A 59 3.22 -3.19 -9.07
N GLU A 60 3.85 -4.32 -8.78
CA GLU A 60 4.43 -4.59 -7.47
C GLU A 60 5.52 -3.56 -7.12
N HIS A 61 6.39 -3.20 -8.07
CA HIS A 61 7.39 -2.15 -7.87
C HIS A 61 6.76 -0.78 -7.57
N CYS A 62 5.71 -0.39 -8.30
CA CYS A 62 5.00 0.87 -8.05
C CYS A 62 4.32 0.87 -6.67
N ALA A 63 3.69 -0.24 -6.28
CA ALA A 63 3.09 -0.39 -4.95
C ALA A 63 4.13 -0.25 -3.83
N VAL A 64 5.29 -0.90 -3.97
CA VAL A 64 6.39 -0.77 -3.00
C VAL A 64 6.90 0.67 -2.95
N ALA A 65 7.00 1.36 -4.08
CA ALA A 65 7.44 2.76 -4.11
C ALA A 65 6.49 3.67 -3.32
N TRP A 66 5.18 3.44 -3.38
CA TRP A 66 4.21 4.17 -2.56
C TRP A 66 4.37 3.88 -1.06
N LEU A 67 4.60 2.61 -0.69
CA LEU A 67 4.86 2.24 0.70
C LEU A 67 6.12 2.95 1.24
N GLU A 68 7.18 3.00 0.45
CA GLU A 68 8.41 3.70 0.82
C GLU A 68 8.25 5.23 0.86
N ALA A 69 7.35 5.79 0.05
CA ALA A 69 6.99 7.20 0.04
C ALA A 69 6.07 7.62 1.22
N GLY A 70 5.78 6.70 2.16
CA GLY A 70 5.03 7.03 3.37
C GLY A 70 3.53 6.76 3.29
N PHE A 71 3.08 5.88 2.39
CA PHE A 71 1.70 5.40 2.40
C PHE A 71 1.32 4.86 3.80
N PRO A 72 0.13 5.19 4.34
CA PRO A 72 -0.30 4.74 5.66
C PRO A 72 -0.32 3.21 5.78
N LEU A 73 0.61 2.72 6.59
CA LEU A 73 0.73 1.32 6.96
C LEU A 73 0.05 1.07 8.30
N ASP A 74 -0.48 -0.13 8.47
CA ASP A 74 -0.91 -0.68 9.75
C ASP A 74 -0.31 -2.06 9.95
N ARG A 75 -0.47 -2.56 11.18
CA ARG A 75 0.10 -3.83 11.60
C ARG A 75 -0.42 -5.00 10.76
N GLU A 76 -1.72 -5.06 10.52
CA GLU A 76 -2.35 -6.14 9.75
C GLU A 76 -1.79 -6.20 8.32
N LEU A 77 -1.65 -5.05 7.67
CA LEU A 77 -1.04 -4.93 6.35
C LEU A 77 0.43 -5.35 6.37
N CYS A 78 1.22 -4.85 7.34
CA CYS A 78 2.63 -5.22 7.45
C CYS A 78 2.82 -6.73 7.68
N GLU A 79 2.04 -7.34 8.57
CA GLU A 79 2.07 -8.78 8.84
C GLU A 79 1.65 -9.59 7.60
N SER A 80 0.60 -9.15 6.90
CA SER A 80 0.14 -9.78 5.65
C SER A 80 1.22 -9.73 4.56
N LEU A 81 1.88 -8.58 4.38
CA LEU A 81 2.98 -8.42 3.42
C LEU A 81 4.16 -9.34 3.76
N LEU A 82 4.56 -9.40 5.03
CA LEU A 82 5.65 -10.28 5.48
C LEU A 82 5.29 -11.76 5.27
N HIS A 83 4.03 -12.13 5.50
CA HIS A 83 3.54 -13.47 5.20
C HIS A 83 3.64 -13.79 3.71
N GLN A 84 3.17 -12.93 2.82
CA GLN A 84 3.25 -13.11 1.36
C GLN A 84 4.70 -13.20 0.87
N VAL A 85 5.60 -12.39 1.45
CA VAL A 85 7.05 -12.47 1.17
C VAL A 85 7.61 -13.84 1.56
N SER A 86 7.20 -14.40 2.70
CA SER A 86 7.64 -15.71 3.15
C SER A 86 7.19 -16.85 2.23
N GLN A 87 6.03 -16.68 1.58
CA GLN A 87 5.49 -17.61 0.58
C GLN A 87 6.17 -17.50 -0.80
N LYS A 88 7.22 -16.67 -0.93
CA LYS A 88 7.96 -16.44 -2.19
C LYS A 88 7.08 -15.94 -3.35
N MET A 89 5.98 -15.25 -3.04
CA MET A 89 5.05 -14.73 -4.05
C MET A 89 5.65 -13.61 -4.91
N PHE A 90 6.66 -12.90 -4.41
CA PHE A 90 7.30 -11.78 -5.10
C PHE A 90 8.71 -12.12 -5.59
N SER A 91 9.20 -11.32 -6.55
CA SER A 91 10.60 -11.37 -6.98
C SER A 91 11.56 -11.02 -5.83
N GLN A 92 12.81 -11.49 -5.91
CA GLN A 92 13.82 -11.25 -4.88
C GLN A 92 14.01 -9.77 -4.48
N PRO A 93 14.10 -8.80 -5.42
CA PRO A 93 14.25 -7.39 -5.04
C PRO A 93 13.02 -6.87 -4.27
N ILE A 94 11.82 -7.24 -4.69
CA ILE A 94 10.57 -6.82 -4.03
C ILE A 94 10.48 -7.42 -2.63
N ARG A 95 10.81 -8.71 -2.47
CA ARG A 95 10.85 -9.37 -1.15
C ARG A 95 11.78 -8.66 -0.18
N HIS A 96 12.96 -8.24 -0.64
CA HIS A 96 13.92 -7.56 0.21
C HIS A 96 13.39 -6.20 0.70
N ARG A 97 12.81 -5.40 -0.20
CA ARG A 97 12.23 -4.09 0.12
C ARG A 97 11.06 -4.21 1.09
N LEU A 98 10.08 -5.08 0.77
CA LEU A 98 8.91 -5.33 1.63
C LEU A 98 9.30 -5.86 3.01
N THR A 99 10.29 -6.78 3.09
CA THR A 99 10.78 -7.29 4.38
C THR A 99 11.37 -6.18 5.23
N THR A 100 12.21 -5.32 4.62
CA THR A 100 12.89 -4.23 5.31
C THR A 100 11.87 -3.21 5.82
N LEU A 101 10.92 -2.84 4.96
CA LEU A 101 9.84 -1.90 5.26
C LEU A 101 8.93 -2.43 6.39
N GLY A 102 8.40 -3.64 6.26
CA GLY A 102 7.51 -4.23 7.26
C GLY A 102 8.17 -4.39 8.63
N LYS A 103 9.41 -4.91 8.68
CA LYS A 103 10.17 -5.05 9.93
C LYS A 103 10.54 -3.72 10.57
N ARG A 104 10.76 -2.67 9.77
CA ARG A 104 11.03 -1.33 10.27
C ARG A 104 9.77 -0.74 10.89
N TRP A 105 8.64 -0.80 10.17
CA TRP A 105 7.37 -0.26 10.64
C TRP A 105 6.89 -0.94 11.92
N LEU A 106 6.91 -2.28 11.99
CA LEU A 106 6.50 -3.02 13.20
C LEU A 106 7.32 -2.62 14.43
N ARG A 107 8.63 -2.42 14.26
CA ARG A 107 9.50 -1.96 15.35
C ARG A 107 9.18 -0.54 15.80
N GLN A 108 8.71 0.33 14.90
CA GLN A 108 8.28 1.68 15.25
C GLN A 108 6.92 1.65 15.96
N ASP A 109 5.97 0.86 15.48
CA ASP A 109 4.64 0.68 16.10
C ASP A 109 4.75 0.13 17.53
N ASP A 110 5.56 -0.92 17.73
CA ASP A 110 5.78 -1.51 19.07
C ASP A 110 6.40 -0.50 20.05
N GLN A 111 7.35 0.33 19.59
CA GLN A 111 7.96 1.38 20.43
C GLN A 111 6.97 2.46 20.83
N VAL A 112 6.11 2.89 19.91
CA VAL A 112 5.06 3.89 20.17
C VAL A 112 4.07 3.35 21.21
N ARG A 113 3.61 2.11 21.08
CA ARG A 113 2.67 1.48 22.03
C ARG A 113 3.26 1.27 23.42
N THR A 114 4.54 0.90 23.48
CA THR A 114 5.23 0.70 24.77
C THR A 114 5.39 2.03 25.53
N HIS A 115 5.55 3.15 24.81
CA HIS A 115 5.63 4.49 25.41
C HIS A 115 4.26 5.05 25.86
N ASP A 116 3.18 4.71 25.16
CA ASP A 116 1.80 5.11 25.51
C ASP A 116 1.27 4.38 26.76
N SER A 117 1.83 3.20 27.06
CA SER A 117 1.45 2.36 28.21
C SER A 117 2.08 2.78 29.56
N ASN A 118 2.69 3.97 29.65
CA ASN A 118 3.23 4.48 30.92
C ASN A 118 2.26 5.48 31.56
N PRO A 119 1.34 5.05 32.45
CA PRO A 119 0.63 5.99 33.29
C PRO A 119 1.67 6.57 34.26
N ARG A 120 2.04 7.84 34.04
CA ARG A 120 2.77 8.62 35.03
C ARG A 120 1.92 8.64 36.31
N HIS A 121 2.30 7.81 37.27
CA HIS A 121 1.89 7.90 38.66
C HIS A 121 2.52 9.12 39.33
#